data_AF-A0A7S0XDU7-F1
#
_entry.id   AF-A0A7S0XDU7-F1
#
_cell.length_a   1.000
_cell.length_b   1.000
_cell.length_c   1.000
_cell.angle_alpha   90.00
_cell.angle_beta   90.00
_cell.angle_gamma   90.00
#
_symmetry.space_group_name_H-M   'P 1'
#
loop_
_entity.id
_entity.type
_entity.pdbx_description
1 polymer ?
#
loop_
_entity_poly.entity_id
_entity_poly.type
_entity_poly.pdbx_seq_one_letter_code
_entity_poly.pdbx_strand_id
1 'polypeptide(L)'
;LAMERTFMGVIELDPKKLLEDGIRKQLVHQIAAAFHNELVFTVKEVGMLGGIRVREASIDEFEARLMALATRLEGYRRSFEYIQDYVNIYGLRVWQEETARIVSYSVEQECNTFLTRAGGAVHDWQSAFQSRSIPIPVFPPLDKHSVNFTGRLAREILRQTDPSKTIYLYPMSGWFHERGRELVGISTFSLLKSAVGVGGVAGLDRLLSFMTVRRLQVLIDYYRDAIEGGARSILGGVERALQPYGTLP
;
A
#
# COMPACT_ATOMS: atom_id res chain seq x y z
N LEU A 1 19.84 33.37 -3.45
CA LEU A 1 19.63 34.09 -4.73
C LEU A 1 18.69 35.27 -4.50
N ALA A 2 18.98 36.46 -5.04
CA ALA A 2 18.00 37.54 -5.13
C ALA A 2 17.19 37.33 -6.43
N MET A 3 15.95 36.90 -6.29
CA MET A 3 15.01 36.71 -7.40
C MET A 3 13.94 37.79 -7.29
N GLU A 4 14.00 38.78 -8.17
CA GLU A 4 13.04 39.90 -8.20
C GLU A 4 11.78 39.51 -8.99
N ARG A 5 10.63 40.03 -8.54
CA ARG A 5 9.34 39.77 -9.20
C ARG A 5 9.31 40.40 -10.57
N THR A 6 8.81 39.66 -11.55
CA THR A 6 8.79 40.08 -12.96
C THR A 6 7.35 40.10 -13.46
N PHE A 7 6.93 41.19 -14.08
CA PHE A 7 5.63 41.25 -14.74
C PHE A 7 5.73 40.61 -16.13
N MET A 8 4.89 39.61 -16.41
CA MET A 8 4.65 39.14 -17.78
C MET A 8 3.20 39.46 -18.15
N GLY A 9 3.02 40.57 -18.89
CA GLY A 9 1.70 41.07 -19.26
C GLY A 9 0.90 41.55 -18.03
N VAL A 10 -0.23 40.90 -17.74
CA VAL A 10 -1.12 41.21 -16.60
C VAL A 10 -0.80 40.34 -15.37
N ILE A 11 0.15 39.42 -15.46
CA ILE A 11 0.47 38.45 -14.41
C ILE A 11 1.81 38.81 -13.76
N GLU A 12 1.79 39.04 -12.45
CA GLU A 12 2.99 39.18 -11.63
C GLU A 12 3.56 37.78 -11.35
N LEU A 13 4.80 37.54 -11.80
CA LEU A 13 5.52 36.30 -11.52
C LEU A 13 6.42 36.48 -10.30
N ASP A 14 6.31 35.53 -9.39
CA ASP A 14 7.24 35.34 -8.28
C ASP A 14 8.18 34.16 -8.65
N PRO A 15 9.43 34.44 -9.09
CA PRO A 15 10.34 33.38 -9.52
C PRO A 15 10.75 32.45 -8.38
N LYS A 16 10.75 32.94 -7.13
CA LYS A 16 11.04 32.09 -5.95
C LYS A 16 9.93 31.06 -5.77
N LYS A 17 8.67 31.49 -5.86
CA LYS A 17 7.52 30.60 -5.76
C LYS A 17 7.49 29.58 -6.90
N LEU A 18 7.77 30.01 -8.13
CA LEU A 18 7.86 29.09 -9.27
C LEU A 18 8.96 28.04 -9.09
N LEU A 19 10.13 28.45 -8.60
CA LEU A 19 11.23 27.53 -8.32
C LEU A 19 10.82 26.51 -7.24
N GLU A 20 10.19 26.97 -6.15
CA GLU A 20 9.70 26.09 -5.09
C GLU A 20 8.66 25.09 -5.64
N ASP A 21 7.66 25.56 -6.38
CA ASP A 21 6.62 24.71 -6.99
C ASP A 21 7.24 23.70 -7.95
N GLY A 22 8.22 24.11 -8.76
CA GLY A 22 8.96 23.23 -9.67
C GLY A 22 9.75 22.14 -8.95
N ILE A 23 10.46 22.50 -7.88
CA ILE A 23 11.22 21.57 -7.04
C ILE A 23 10.28 20.58 -6.35
N ARG A 24 9.18 21.06 -5.75
CA ARG A 24 8.16 20.21 -5.12
C ARG A 24 7.53 19.24 -6.13
N LYS A 25 7.18 19.73 -7.33
CA LYS A 25 6.61 18.90 -8.40
C LYS A 25 7.56 17.79 -8.83
N GLN A 26 8.85 18.10 -8.97
CA GLN A 26 9.85 17.09 -9.30
C GLN A 26 10.03 16.08 -8.16
N LEU A 27 10.07 16.54 -6.90
CA LEU A 27 10.13 15.64 -5.74
C LEU A 27 8.94 14.67 -5.72
N VAL A 28 7.73 15.20 -5.88
CA VAL A 28 6.50 14.39 -5.90
C VAL A 28 6.57 13.33 -6.98
N HIS A 29 7.01 13.70 -8.17
CA HIS A 29 7.18 12.76 -9.26
C HIS A 29 8.20 11.66 -8.93
N GLN A 30 9.37 12.02 -8.39
CA GLN A 30 10.42 11.06 -8.05
C GLN A 30 10.00 10.09 -6.94
N ILE A 31 9.34 10.59 -5.88
CA ILE A 31 8.83 9.75 -4.80
C ILE A 31 7.76 8.79 -5.34
N ALA A 32 6.77 9.30 -6.06
CA ALA A 32 5.67 8.49 -6.57
C ALA A 32 6.17 7.43 -7.56
N ALA A 33 7.15 7.78 -8.42
CA ALA A 33 7.80 6.84 -9.32
C ALA A 33 8.62 5.79 -8.57
N ALA A 34 9.33 6.16 -7.49
CA ALA A 34 10.07 5.21 -6.65
C ALA A 34 9.11 4.18 -6.03
N PHE A 35 8.00 4.61 -5.42
CA PHE A 35 6.99 3.69 -4.93
C PHE A 35 6.43 2.78 -6.04
N HIS A 36 6.11 3.36 -7.19
CA HIS A 36 5.53 2.62 -8.31
C HIS A 36 6.47 1.56 -8.87
N ASN A 37 7.76 1.86 -9.00
CA ASN A 37 8.73 0.99 -9.66
C ASN A 37 9.36 -0.05 -8.72
N GLU A 38 9.63 0.32 -7.46
CA GLU A 38 10.31 -0.57 -6.51
C GLU A 38 9.37 -1.63 -5.92
N LEU A 39 8.14 -1.23 -5.56
CA LEU A 39 7.13 -2.10 -4.95
C LEU A 39 6.38 -2.90 -6.00
N VAL A 40 7.11 -3.75 -6.71
CA VAL A 40 6.60 -4.69 -7.71
C VAL A 40 7.08 -6.09 -7.35
N PHE A 41 6.17 -6.97 -6.98
CA PHE A 41 6.50 -8.28 -6.37
C PHE A 41 6.39 -9.45 -7.34
N THR A 42 6.58 -9.17 -8.63
CA THR A 42 6.69 -10.17 -9.69
C THR A 42 8.10 -10.13 -10.27
N VAL A 43 8.73 -11.30 -10.39
CA VAL A 43 10.07 -11.46 -10.94
C VAL A 43 9.98 -12.08 -12.32
N LYS A 44 10.62 -11.43 -13.29
CA LYS A 44 10.77 -11.93 -14.65
C LYS A 44 12.09 -12.70 -14.74
N GLU A 45 12.00 -13.99 -15.04
CA GLU A 45 13.16 -14.86 -15.21
C GLU A 45 13.26 -15.29 -16.66
N VAL A 46 14.49 -15.27 -17.20
CA VAL A 46 14.78 -15.80 -18.53
C VAL A 46 15.02 -17.29 -18.38
N GLY A 47 14.11 -18.10 -18.92
CA GLY A 47 14.28 -19.55 -18.97
C GLY A 47 15.43 -19.94 -19.88
N MET A 48 16.01 -21.13 -19.66
CA MET A 48 17.16 -21.63 -20.43
C MET A 48 16.94 -21.66 -21.95
N LEU A 49 15.69 -21.71 -22.41
CA LEU A 49 15.31 -21.71 -23.83
C LEU A 49 14.87 -20.31 -24.34
N GLY A 50 15.21 -19.23 -23.62
CA GLY A 50 14.94 -17.85 -24.04
C GLY A 50 13.51 -17.33 -23.77
N GLY A 51 12.64 -18.14 -23.15
CA GLY A 51 11.29 -17.71 -22.76
C GLY A 51 11.28 -16.91 -21.45
N ILE A 52 10.49 -15.84 -21.36
CA ILE A 52 10.30 -15.09 -20.12
C ILE A 52 9.24 -15.79 -19.27
N ARG A 53 9.61 -16.23 -18.07
CA ARG A 53 8.68 -16.71 -17.03
C ARG A 53 8.49 -15.62 -16.01
N VAL A 54 7.25 -15.45 -15.54
CA VAL A 54 6.94 -14.54 -14.44
C VAL A 54 6.59 -15.38 -13.22
N ARG A 55 7.30 -15.16 -12.13
CA ARG A 55 7.00 -15.76 -10.83
C ARG A 55 6.76 -14.69 -9.78
N GLU A 56 6.22 -15.11 -8.66
CA GLU A 56 6.07 -14.27 -7.48
C GLU A 56 7.42 -14.08 -6.78
N ALA A 57 7.58 -12.97 -6.07
CA ALA A 57 8.79 -12.67 -5.31
C ALA A 57 9.02 -13.68 -4.17
N SER A 58 10.27 -13.99 -3.86
CA SER A 58 10.60 -14.64 -2.60
C SER A 58 10.53 -13.63 -1.44
N ILE A 59 10.60 -14.13 -0.21
CA ILE A 59 10.70 -13.25 0.96
C ILE A 59 11.96 -12.38 0.91
N ASP A 60 13.09 -12.94 0.49
CA ASP A 60 14.35 -12.21 0.40
C ASP A 60 14.25 -11.08 -0.65
N GLU A 61 13.56 -11.32 -1.76
CA GLU A 61 13.30 -10.31 -2.79
C GLU A 61 12.29 -9.26 -2.34
N PHE A 62 11.30 -9.64 -1.53
CA PHE A 62 10.37 -8.71 -0.90
C PHE A 62 11.12 -7.74 0.02
N GLU A 63 11.93 -8.26 0.93
CA GLU A 63 12.74 -7.46 1.86
C GLU A 63 13.77 -6.59 1.11
N ALA A 64 14.43 -7.14 0.09
CA ALA A 64 15.36 -6.40 -0.75
C ALA A 64 14.70 -5.20 -1.44
N ARG A 65 13.45 -5.34 -1.93
CA ARG A 65 12.70 -4.24 -2.54
C ARG A 65 12.30 -3.17 -1.54
N LEU A 66 11.90 -3.55 -0.32
CA LEU A 66 11.64 -2.59 0.76
C LEU A 66 12.91 -1.82 1.13
N MET A 67 14.04 -2.51 1.24
CA MET A 67 15.33 -1.90 1.53
C MET A 67 15.78 -0.95 0.41
N ALA A 68 15.61 -1.35 -0.86
CA ALA A 68 15.92 -0.52 -2.01
C ALA A 68 15.08 0.77 -2.02
N LEU A 69 13.77 0.66 -1.77
CA LEU A 69 12.90 1.83 -1.65
C LEU A 69 13.32 2.74 -0.48
N ALA A 70 13.54 2.18 0.70
CA ALA A 70 13.96 2.94 1.88
C ALA A 70 15.27 3.72 1.62
N THR A 71 16.25 3.05 1.02
CA THR A 71 17.55 3.65 0.65
C THR A 71 17.38 4.79 -0.34
N ARG A 72 16.52 4.59 -1.35
CA ARG A 72 16.25 5.59 -2.39
C ARG A 72 15.54 6.82 -1.84
N LEU A 73 14.51 6.63 -1.01
CA LEU A 73 13.78 7.72 -0.36
C LEU A 73 14.67 8.49 0.63
N GLU A 74 15.51 7.79 1.39
CA GLU A 74 16.49 8.43 2.27
C GLU A 74 17.51 9.28 1.49
N GLY A 75 17.93 8.82 0.31
CA GLY A 75 18.76 9.60 -0.61
C GLY A 75 18.08 10.90 -1.08
N TYR A 76 16.78 10.85 -1.37
CA TYR A 76 15.99 12.04 -1.72
C TYR A 76 15.88 13.00 -0.54
N ARG A 77 15.59 12.49 0.66
CA ARG A 77 15.52 13.30 1.89
C ARG A 77 16.81 14.04 2.16
N ARG A 78 17.96 13.34 2.11
CA ARG A 78 19.29 13.94 2.31
C ARG A 78 19.63 14.98 1.25
N SER A 79 19.23 14.75 0.00
CA SER A 79 19.40 15.72 -1.08
C SER A 79 18.63 17.02 -0.80
N PHE A 80 17.43 16.91 -0.23
CA PHE A 80 16.64 18.08 0.20
C PHE A 80 17.25 18.81 1.40
N GLU A 81 17.82 18.08 2.36
CA GLU A 81 18.57 18.68 3.47
C GLU A 81 19.80 19.46 2.97
N TYR A 82 20.48 18.95 1.94
CA TYR A 82 21.65 19.61 1.36
C TYR A 82 21.30 20.91 0.64
N ILE A 83 20.21 20.94 -0.13
CA ILE A 83 19.86 22.13 -0.93
C ILE A 83 19.05 23.19 -0.16
N GLN A 84 18.59 22.89 1.06
CA GLN A 84 17.62 23.73 1.78
C GLN A 84 18.09 25.17 1.97
N ASP A 85 19.37 25.36 2.30
CA ASP A 85 19.96 26.69 2.55
C ASP A 85 20.20 27.46 1.25
N TYR A 86 20.51 26.76 0.16
CA TYR A 86 20.76 27.37 -1.15
C TYR A 86 19.47 27.90 -1.79
N VAL A 87 18.37 27.15 -1.64
CA VAL A 87 17.06 27.49 -2.22
C VAL A 87 16.21 28.30 -1.24
N ASN A 88 16.60 28.36 0.04
CA ASN A 88 15.87 29.01 1.12
C ASN A 88 14.42 28.49 1.24
N ILE A 89 14.31 27.16 1.34
CA ILE A 89 13.08 26.40 1.57
C ILE A 89 13.24 25.47 2.78
N TYR A 90 12.15 25.19 3.48
CA TYR A 90 12.15 24.22 4.59
C TYR A 90 12.16 22.78 4.04
N GLY A 91 13.33 22.27 3.67
CA GLY A 91 13.48 20.99 2.98
C GLY A 91 12.81 19.80 3.69
N LEU A 92 13.01 19.68 5.01
CA LEU A 92 12.40 18.62 5.82
C LEU A 92 10.86 18.70 5.82
N ARG A 93 10.32 19.92 5.89
CA ARG A 93 8.86 20.15 5.87
C ARG A 93 8.28 19.75 4.53
N VAL A 94 8.89 20.20 3.43
CA VAL A 94 8.50 19.83 2.07
C VAL A 94 8.51 18.31 1.90
N TRP A 95 9.58 17.65 2.34
CA TRP A 95 9.70 16.20 2.31
C TRP A 95 8.53 15.50 3.03
N GLN A 96 8.24 15.90 4.26
CA GLN A 96 7.18 15.29 5.07
C GLN A 96 5.80 15.53 4.47
N GLU A 97 5.49 16.77 4.05
CA GLU A 97 4.23 17.15 3.42
C GLU A 97 3.99 16.32 2.15
N GLU A 98 4.95 16.32 1.22
CA GLU A 98 4.75 15.65 -0.07
C GLU A 98 4.74 14.12 0.05
N THR A 99 5.58 13.54 0.91
CA THR A 99 5.57 12.07 1.13
C THR A 99 4.25 11.62 1.74
N ALA A 100 3.76 12.32 2.78
CA ALA A 100 2.49 12.01 3.41
C ALA A 100 1.32 12.16 2.44
N ARG A 101 1.34 13.21 1.60
CA ARG A 101 0.32 13.47 0.58
C ARG A 101 0.24 12.36 -0.47
N ILE A 102 1.38 11.90 -0.99
CA ILE A 102 1.44 10.82 -1.99
C ILE A 102 0.92 9.50 -1.42
N VAL A 103 1.35 9.14 -0.22
CA VAL A 103 0.93 7.90 0.45
C VAL A 103 -0.57 7.95 0.74
N SER A 104 -1.07 9.05 1.29
CA SER A 104 -2.49 9.19 1.63
C SER A 104 -3.39 9.15 0.39
N TYR A 105 -2.97 9.81 -0.69
CA TYR A 105 -3.65 9.73 -1.99
C TYR A 105 -3.71 8.29 -2.52
N SER A 106 -2.58 7.58 -2.48
CA SER A 106 -2.50 6.21 -3.00
C SER A 106 -3.37 5.25 -2.20
N VAL A 107 -3.39 5.39 -0.87
CA VAL A 107 -4.27 4.63 0.02
C VAL A 107 -5.74 4.92 -0.27
N GLU A 108 -6.11 6.19 -0.45
CA GLU A 108 -7.49 6.59 -0.79
C GLU A 108 -7.93 5.95 -2.11
N GLN A 109 -7.11 6.02 -3.16
CA GLN A 109 -7.43 5.46 -4.47
C GLN A 109 -7.54 3.93 -4.44
N GLU A 110 -6.71 3.24 -3.66
CA GLU A 110 -6.83 1.78 -3.50
C GLU A 110 -8.08 1.41 -2.68
N CYS A 111 -8.41 2.17 -1.63
CA CYS A 111 -9.61 1.95 -0.82
C CYS A 111 -10.91 2.23 -1.59
N ASN A 112 -10.90 3.17 -2.54
CA ASN A 112 -12.05 3.46 -3.41
C ASN A 112 -12.57 2.22 -4.14
N THR A 113 -11.74 1.21 -4.39
CA THR A 113 -12.16 -0.05 -5.02
C THR A 113 -13.14 -0.88 -4.18
N PHE A 114 -13.22 -0.60 -2.88
CA PHE A 114 -14.13 -1.27 -1.94
C PHE A 114 -15.42 -0.46 -1.70
N LEU A 115 -15.44 0.82 -2.09
CA LEU A 115 -16.61 1.68 -1.92
C LEU A 115 -17.56 1.50 -3.09
N THR A 116 -18.87 1.44 -2.80
CA THR A 116 -19.89 1.33 -3.84
C THR A 116 -19.86 2.56 -4.75
N ARG A 117 -19.90 2.34 -6.07
CA ARG A 117 -19.90 3.40 -7.11
C ARG A 117 -20.97 4.48 -6.93
N ALA A 118 -22.02 4.21 -6.16
CA ALA A 118 -23.20 5.07 -6.02
C ALA A 118 -23.06 6.24 -5.03
N GLY A 119 -21.93 6.42 -4.33
CA GLY A 119 -21.78 7.65 -3.52
C GLY A 119 -20.58 7.79 -2.59
N GLY A 120 -19.66 6.83 -2.53
CA GLY A 120 -18.52 6.89 -1.59
C GLY A 120 -17.14 7.06 -2.23
N ALA A 121 -16.97 6.72 -3.51
CA ALA A 121 -15.66 6.74 -4.16
C ALA A 121 -15.22 8.19 -4.45
N VAL A 122 -14.02 8.54 -3.98
CA VAL A 122 -13.45 9.90 -4.15
C VAL A 122 -12.69 9.97 -5.47
N HIS A 123 -13.17 10.78 -6.41
CA HIS A 123 -12.47 11.01 -7.67
C HIS A 123 -11.23 11.89 -7.51
N ASP A 124 -10.28 11.83 -8.45
CA ASP A 124 -9.03 12.60 -8.41
C ASP A 124 -9.23 14.10 -8.17
N TRP A 125 -10.24 14.71 -8.79
CA TRP A 125 -10.54 16.14 -8.64
C TRP A 125 -11.21 16.49 -7.31
N GLN A 126 -11.73 15.49 -6.59
CA GLN A 126 -12.34 15.63 -5.26
C GLN A 126 -11.35 15.33 -4.14
N SER A 127 -10.26 14.62 -4.45
CA SER A 127 -9.26 14.23 -3.46
C SER A 127 -8.59 15.44 -2.83
N ALA A 128 -8.62 15.52 -1.49
CA ALA A 128 -7.97 16.59 -0.74
C ALA A 128 -6.43 16.57 -0.89
N PHE A 129 -5.87 15.44 -1.32
CA PHE A 129 -4.44 15.28 -1.54
C PHE A 129 -3.99 15.74 -2.92
N GLN A 130 -4.93 15.91 -3.88
CA GLN A 130 -4.59 16.33 -5.22
C GLN A 130 -4.46 17.85 -5.31
N SER A 131 -3.37 18.33 -5.89
CA SER A 131 -3.09 19.76 -6.06
C SER A 131 -3.09 20.14 -7.54
N ARG A 132 -3.67 21.30 -7.87
CA ARG A 132 -3.70 21.83 -9.25
C ARG A 132 -2.32 22.29 -9.72
N SER A 133 -1.50 22.86 -8.83
CA SER A 133 -0.15 23.33 -9.16
C SER A 133 0.88 22.19 -9.12
N ILE A 134 0.71 21.24 -8.20
CA ILE A 134 1.66 20.16 -7.93
C ILE A 134 0.89 18.81 -7.91
N PRO A 135 0.44 18.33 -9.07
CA PRO A 135 -0.35 17.10 -9.13
C PRO A 135 0.51 15.88 -8.79
N ILE A 136 -0.08 14.94 -8.05
CA ILE A 136 0.47 13.60 -7.86
C ILE A 136 0.29 12.84 -9.17
N PRO A 137 1.36 12.27 -9.76
CA PRO A 137 1.24 11.51 -10.99
C PRO A 137 0.46 10.21 -10.74
N VAL A 138 -0.43 9.89 -11.67
CA VAL A 138 -1.12 8.61 -11.72
C VAL A 138 -0.40 7.71 -12.72
N PHE A 139 -0.01 6.52 -12.29
CA PHE A 139 0.65 5.53 -13.11
C PHE A 139 -0.33 4.43 -13.51
N PRO A 140 -0.15 3.79 -14.68
CA PRO A 140 -0.98 2.66 -15.08
C PRO A 140 -0.80 1.49 -14.09
N PRO A 141 -1.88 0.75 -13.76
CA PRO A 141 -1.78 -0.46 -12.96
C PRO A 141 -0.82 -1.48 -13.58
N LEU A 142 0.00 -2.12 -12.75
CA LEU A 142 0.95 -3.16 -13.18
C LEU A 142 0.38 -4.58 -13.04
N ASP A 143 -0.72 -4.73 -12.31
CA ASP A 143 -1.41 -5.96 -12.02
C ASP A 143 -2.93 -5.75 -12.06
N LYS A 144 -3.70 -6.83 -12.20
CA LYS A 144 -5.17 -6.77 -12.35
C LYS A 144 -5.91 -6.48 -11.05
N HIS A 145 -5.27 -6.74 -9.92
CA HIS A 145 -5.88 -6.61 -8.59
C HIS A 145 -5.51 -5.27 -7.95
N SER A 146 -4.33 -4.77 -8.31
CA SER A 146 -3.72 -3.47 -8.05
C SER A 146 -4.41 -2.25 -8.61
N VAL A 147 -4.68 -1.17 -7.86
CA VAL A 147 -4.72 0.17 -8.49
C VAL A 147 -3.31 0.76 -8.48
N ASN A 148 -2.63 0.69 -7.34
CA ASN A 148 -1.29 1.26 -7.17
C ASN A 148 -0.39 0.41 -6.25
N PHE A 149 0.73 0.98 -5.81
CA PHE A 149 1.72 0.26 -5.00
C PHE A 149 1.17 -0.20 -3.64
N THR A 150 0.22 0.53 -3.03
CA THR A 150 -0.33 0.20 -1.73
C THR A 150 -1.07 -1.13 -1.80
N GLY A 151 -1.86 -1.33 -2.86
CA GLY A 151 -2.53 -2.61 -3.12
C GLY A 151 -1.56 -3.76 -3.36
N ARG A 152 -0.51 -3.52 -4.16
CA ARG A 152 0.51 -4.55 -4.43
C ARG A 152 1.22 -4.96 -3.15
N LEU A 153 1.55 -3.99 -2.31
CA LEU A 153 2.19 -4.21 -1.01
C LEU A 153 1.29 -4.99 -0.05
N ALA A 154 0.02 -4.60 0.09
CA ALA A 154 -0.93 -5.32 0.95
C ALA A 154 -1.15 -6.77 0.50
N ARG A 155 -1.31 -6.99 -0.80
CA ARG A 155 -1.49 -8.34 -1.36
C ARG A 155 -0.25 -9.21 -1.20
N GLU A 156 0.93 -8.61 -1.37
CA GLU A 156 2.19 -9.31 -1.16
C GLU A 156 2.37 -9.71 0.31
N ILE A 157 2.08 -8.83 1.27
CA ILE A 157 2.10 -9.17 2.70
C ILE A 157 1.18 -10.37 2.97
N LEU A 158 -0.07 -10.32 2.50
CA LEU A 158 -1.03 -11.41 2.68
C LEU A 158 -0.56 -12.73 2.06
N ARG A 159 0.20 -12.67 0.96
CA ARG A 159 0.74 -13.83 0.26
C ARG A 159 1.91 -14.45 1.02
N GLN A 160 2.80 -13.61 1.58
CA GLN A 160 3.90 -14.06 2.43
C GLN A 160 3.41 -14.64 3.76
N THR A 161 2.21 -14.24 4.21
CA THR A 161 1.55 -14.74 5.42
C THR A 161 0.37 -15.69 5.12
N ASP A 162 0.40 -16.42 3.99
CA ASP A 162 -0.67 -17.34 3.62
C ASP A 162 -0.77 -18.48 4.65
N PRO A 163 -1.93 -18.67 5.32
CA PRO A 163 -2.10 -19.72 6.33
C PRO A 163 -1.98 -21.14 5.75
N SER A 164 -2.09 -21.29 4.43
CA SER A 164 -1.92 -22.59 3.76
C SER A 164 -0.46 -23.02 3.64
N LYS A 165 0.49 -22.09 3.84
CA LYS A 165 1.93 -22.30 3.65
C LYS A 165 2.76 -21.91 4.88
N THR A 166 2.16 -21.19 5.83
CA THR A 166 2.86 -20.55 6.93
C THR A 166 2.12 -20.75 8.26
N ILE A 167 2.88 -20.78 9.35
CA ILE A 167 2.37 -20.90 10.71
C ILE A 167 2.82 -19.66 11.49
N TYR A 168 1.89 -18.99 12.14
CA TYR A 168 2.21 -17.88 13.04
C TYR A 168 2.64 -18.41 14.41
N LEU A 169 3.84 -18.04 14.86
CA LEU A 169 4.37 -18.39 16.17
C LEU A 169 4.38 -17.17 17.09
N TYR A 170 3.42 -17.12 18.02
CA TYR A 170 3.26 -16.00 18.95
C TYR A 170 4.53 -15.66 19.75
N PRO A 171 5.27 -16.63 20.35
CA PRO A 171 6.48 -16.31 21.12
C PRO A 171 7.59 -15.65 20.30
N MET A 172 7.59 -15.87 18.99
CA MET A 172 8.58 -15.29 18.06
C MET A 172 8.03 -14.06 17.33
N SER A 173 6.72 -13.75 17.49
CA SER A 173 6.04 -12.65 16.79
C SER A 173 6.26 -12.67 15.27
N GLY A 174 6.20 -13.85 14.66
CA GLY A 174 6.52 -14.02 13.24
C GLY A 174 5.84 -15.24 12.59
N TRP A 175 5.84 -15.23 11.26
CA TRP A 175 5.36 -16.31 10.39
C TRP A 175 6.53 -17.18 9.94
N PHE A 176 6.36 -18.49 10.07
CA PHE A 176 7.37 -19.48 9.75
C PHE A 176 6.85 -20.43 8.69
N HIS A 177 7.75 -20.88 7.82
CA HIS A 177 7.52 -22.05 6.97
C HIS A 177 7.48 -23.31 7.83
N GLU A 178 6.79 -24.36 7.36
CA GLU A 178 6.78 -25.71 7.98
C GLU A 178 8.16 -26.30 8.27
N ARG A 179 9.22 -25.78 7.61
CA ARG A 179 10.61 -26.23 7.75
C ARG A 179 11.39 -25.45 8.81
N GLY A 180 10.72 -24.58 9.57
CA GLY A 180 11.31 -23.76 10.62
C GLY A 180 12.02 -22.48 10.16
N ARG A 181 11.95 -22.14 8.87
CA ARG A 181 12.49 -20.86 8.35
C ARG A 181 11.51 -19.73 8.65
N GLU A 182 11.99 -18.65 9.27
CA GLU A 182 11.23 -17.40 9.42
C GLU A 182 11.01 -16.77 8.04
N LEU A 183 9.76 -16.39 7.76
CA LEU A 183 9.36 -15.70 6.54
C LEU A 183 9.08 -14.23 6.87
N VAL A 184 8.06 -13.94 7.66
CA VAL A 184 7.71 -12.56 8.02
C VAL A 184 7.91 -12.37 9.51
N GLY A 185 8.78 -11.45 9.89
CA GLY A 185 9.12 -11.19 11.30
C GLY A 185 9.17 -9.72 11.66
N ILE A 186 9.65 -9.43 12.87
CA ILE A 186 9.83 -8.05 13.36
C ILE A 186 10.79 -7.26 12.45
N SER A 187 11.84 -7.91 11.95
CA SER A 187 12.79 -7.31 10.98
C SER A 187 12.08 -6.86 9.71
N THR A 188 11.22 -7.71 9.14
CA THR A 188 10.42 -7.41 7.95
C THR A 188 9.51 -6.19 8.18
N PHE A 189 8.85 -6.10 9.35
CA PHE A 189 8.03 -4.94 9.69
C PHE A 189 8.84 -3.66 9.94
N SER A 190 10.07 -3.79 10.46
CA SER A 190 11.00 -2.66 10.59
C SER A 190 11.42 -2.12 9.21
N LEU A 191 11.69 -3.01 8.25
CA LEU A 191 11.96 -2.64 6.85
C LEU A 191 10.74 -2.00 6.20
N LEU A 192 9.55 -2.57 6.41
CA LEU A 192 8.29 -2.01 5.92
C LEU A 192 8.09 -0.58 6.43
N LYS A 193 8.24 -0.36 7.74
CA LYS A 193 8.14 0.97 8.36
C LYS A 193 9.18 1.94 7.79
N SER A 194 10.40 1.48 7.55
CA SER A 194 11.47 2.31 6.98
C SER A 194 11.20 2.70 5.53
N ALA A 195 10.54 1.83 4.77
CA ALA A 195 10.25 2.03 3.35
C ALA A 195 9.01 2.90 3.10
N VAL A 196 7.91 2.70 3.83
CA VAL A 196 6.64 3.42 3.59
C VAL A 196 6.27 4.43 4.67
N GLY A 197 7.02 4.48 5.77
CA GLY A 197 6.76 5.38 6.89
C GLY A 197 5.49 5.02 7.68
N VAL A 198 5.23 5.81 8.72
CA VAL A 198 4.05 5.61 9.61
C VAL A 198 2.74 5.76 8.84
N GLY A 199 2.64 6.76 7.95
CA GLY A 199 1.45 6.97 7.12
C GLY A 199 1.18 5.80 6.17
N GLY A 200 2.23 5.16 5.65
CA GLY A 200 2.09 3.98 4.78
C GLY A 200 1.60 2.77 5.54
N VAL A 201 2.14 2.52 6.74
CA VAL A 201 1.70 1.42 7.61
C VAL A 201 0.25 1.61 8.06
N ALA A 202 -0.12 2.83 8.49
CA ALA A 202 -1.51 3.15 8.84
C ALA A 202 -2.46 3.00 7.63
N GLY A 203 -1.99 3.37 6.43
CA GLY A 203 -2.73 3.19 5.19
C GLY A 203 -2.95 1.71 4.83
N LEU A 204 -1.93 0.87 5.04
CA LEU A 204 -2.04 -0.58 4.87
C LEU A 204 -3.04 -1.18 5.85
N ASP A 205 -3.01 -0.79 7.12
CA ASP A 205 -3.99 -1.22 8.13
C ASP A 205 -5.43 -0.90 7.72
N ARG A 206 -5.66 0.34 7.25
CA ARG A 206 -6.96 0.75 6.71
C ARG A 206 -7.40 -0.10 5.52
N LEU A 207 -6.49 -0.35 4.57
CA LEU A 207 -6.78 -1.16 3.39
C LEU A 207 -7.09 -2.61 3.76
N LEU A 208 -6.30 -3.23 4.65
CA LEU A 208 -6.52 -4.59 5.15
C LEU A 208 -7.86 -4.70 5.91
N SER A 209 -8.25 -3.65 6.63
CA SER A 209 -9.58 -3.57 7.26
C SER A 209 -10.71 -3.63 6.23
N PHE A 210 -10.63 -2.87 5.13
CA PHE A 210 -11.59 -2.96 4.03
C PHE A 210 -11.61 -4.35 3.38
N MET A 211 -10.43 -4.93 3.14
CA MET A 211 -10.32 -6.29 2.59
C MET A 211 -10.99 -7.33 3.51
N THR A 212 -10.84 -7.17 4.82
CA THR A 212 -11.45 -8.05 5.83
C THR A 212 -12.96 -7.92 5.83
N VAL A 213 -13.49 -6.69 5.86
CA VAL A 213 -14.94 -6.45 5.80
C VAL A 213 -15.55 -7.08 4.55
N ARG A 214 -14.92 -6.90 3.38
CA ARG A 214 -15.40 -7.50 2.12
C ARG A 214 -15.38 -9.03 2.17
N ARG A 215 -14.33 -9.64 2.73
CA ARG A 215 -14.26 -11.10 2.89
C ARG A 215 -15.34 -11.62 3.84
N LEU A 216 -15.59 -10.92 4.95
CA LEU A 216 -16.65 -11.27 5.90
C LEU A 216 -18.03 -11.15 5.26
N GLN A 217 -18.29 -10.13 4.45
CA GLN A 217 -19.55 -10.00 3.69
C GLN A 217 -19.78 -11.18 2.75
N VAL A 218 -18.76 -11.55 1.95
CA VAL A 218 -18.83 -12.72 1.06
C VAL A 218 -19.10 -14.01 1.86
N LEU A 219 -18.46 -14.16 3.02
CA LEU A 219 -18.68 -15.31 3.90
C LEU A 219 -20.12 -15.33 4.45
N ILE A 220 -20.66 -14.19 4.88
CA ILE A 220 -22.03 -14.07 5.36
C ILE A 220 -23.02 -14.41 4.26
N ASP A 221 -22.82 -13.88 3.04
CA ASP A 221 -23.70 -14.16 1.90
C ASP A 221 -23.66 -15.64 1.52
N TYR A 222 -22.47 -16.25 1.50
CA TYR A 222 -22.32 -17.69 1.30
C TYR A 222 -23.09 -18.52 2.34
N TYR A 223 -22.97 -18.18 3.63
CA TYR A 223 -23.69 -18.90 4.68
C TYR A 223 -25.20 -18.65 4.63
N ARG A 224 -25.64 -17.44 4.24
CA ARG A 224 -27.05 -17.13 4.03
C ARG A 224 -27.64 -18.03 2.95
N ASP A 225 -26.99 -18.10 1.80
CA ASP A 225 -27.41 -18.94 0.68
C ASP A 225 -27.41 -20.43 1.08
N ALA A 226 -26.39 -20.89 1.82
CA ALA A 226 -26.34 -22.26 2.31
C ALA A 226 -27.47 -22.60 3.31
N ILE A 227 -27.78 -21.67 4.22
CA ILE A 227 -28.87 -21.80 5.21
C ILE A 227 -30.23 -21.83 4.50
N GLU A 228 -30.47 -20.93 3.54
CA GLU A 228 -31.67 -20.88 2.72
C GLU A 228 -31.81 -22.13 1.83
N GLY A 229 -30.69 -22.67 1.34
CA GLY A 229 -30.60 -23.92 0.57
C GLY A 229 -30.79 -25.21 1.37
N GLY A 230 -31.20 -25.12 2.64
CA GLY A 230 -31.58 -26.29 3.46
C GLY A 230 -30.55 -26.75 4.48
N ALA A 231 -29.37 -26.13 4.56
CA ALA A 231 -28.38 -26.47 5.60
C ALA A 231 -28.93 -26.27 7.01
N ARG A 232 -29.92 -25.39 7.20
CA ARG A 232 -30.63 -25.20 8.46
C ARG A 232 -31.30 -26.48 8.97
N SER A 233 -31.89 -27.27 8.08
CA SER A 233 -32.51 -28.54 8.42
C SER A 233 -31.47 -29.57 8.86
N ILE A 234 -30.32 -29.62 8.19
CA ILE A 234 -29.22 -30.54 8.49
C ILE A 234 -28.60 -30.20 9.84
N LEU A 235 -28.30 -28.91 10.08
CA LEU A 235 -27.75 -28.44 11.34
C LEU A 235 -28.72 -28.68 12.50
N GLY A 236 -30.03 -28.46 12.31
CA GLY A 236 -31.04 -28.81 13.31
C GLY A 236 -31.20 -30.33 13.53
N GLY A 237 -30.80 -31.16 12.56
CA GLY A 237 -30.69 -32.61 12.75
C GLY A 237 -29.48 -32.98 13.61
N VAL A 238 -28.32 -32.37 13.34
CA VAL A 238 -27.08 -32.55 14.11
C VAL A 238 -27.24 -32.04 15.54
N GLU A 239 -27.85 -30.88 15.73
CA GLU A 239 -28.14 -30.32 17.06
C GLU A 239 -29.00 -31.27 17.89
N ARG A 240 -30.07 -31.82 17.30
CA ARG A 240 -30.91 -32.84 17.97
C ARG A 240 -30.16 -34.14 18.28
N ALA A 241 -29.23 -34.55 17.42
CA ALA A 241 -28.41 -35.74 17.65
C ALA A 241 -27.32 -35.52 18.73
N LEU A 242 -26.89 -34.27 18.91
CA LEU A 242 -25.90 -33.86 19.93
C LEU A 242 -26.55 -33.48 21.27
N GLN A 243 -27.89 -33.33 21.33
CA GLN A 243 -28.58 -33.13 22.60
C GLN A 243 -28.43 -34.39 23.46
N PRO A 244 -27.96 -34.26 24.72
CA PRO A 244 -27.80 -35.40 25.60
C PRO A 244 -29.18 -36.03 25.89
N TYR A 245 -29.27 -37.35 25.77
CA TYR A 245 -30.52 -38.12 25.96
C TYR A 245 -31.10 -38.06 27.39
N GLY A 246 -30.41 -37.43 28.34
CA GLY A 246 -30.83 -37.36 29.74
C GLY A 246 -30.92 -35.92 30.23
N THR A 247 -32.14 -35.47 30.54
CA THR A 247 -32.33 -34.46 31.58
C THR A 247 -31.98 -35.12 32.91
N LEU A 248 -30.98 -34.60 33.62
CA LEU A 248 -30.73 -34.99 35.01
C LEU A 248 -32.03 -34.74 35.83
N PRO A 249 -32.41 -35.68 36.72
CA PRO A 249 -33.64 -35.60 37.52
C PRO A 249 -33.65 -34.43 38.51
#